data_AF-A0A811L5X8-F1
#
_entry.id   AF-A0A811L5X8-F1
#
_cell.length_a   1.000
_cell.length_b   1.000
_cell.length_c   1.000
_cell.angle_alpha   90.00
_cell.angle_beta   90.00
_cell.angle_gamma   90.00
#
_symmetry.space_group_name_H-M   'P 1'
#
loop_
_entity.id
_entity.type
_entity.pdbx_description
1 polymer ?
#
loop_
_entity_poly.entity_id
_entity_poly.type
_entity_poly.pdbx_seq_one_letter_code
_entity_poly.pdbx_strand_id
1 'polypeptide(L)'
;MNIDWVEGRVPKIDLPRLRKLCSGELKEEDESRFCFRYPNNCKGMGEIWCRLAKKFGTEVFELNCEVVQVAVGEKKLTYKNLLDDTTHTISYDRLLSTIPITELNKLSNHIIPSLSLSHSKVILVGVALHLPQNQLASQFSWAYYPRPETVFYRSTVISNFSDNMTPDNSKYWSVLCEIGRKPEDNIDEVVMIKDVIRDLIEVGLVDSEDQVHSTWFQIIPYGYPIPTINRKAEMDKCHKTLEKQQVYSRGRFGSWHYETSNQDNCFEIGRCLINRLYLDIAEPPF
;
A
#
# COMPACT_ATOMS: atom_id res chain seq x y z
N MET A 1 11.00 -15.69 3.30
CA MET A 1 11.22 -14.61 2.30
C MET A 1 12.62 -14.80 1.70
N ASN A 2 12.89 -14.34 0.48
CA ASN A 2 14.27 -14.22 -0.01
C ASN A 2 14.96 -13.00 0.65
N ILE A 3 16.19 -12.68 0.23
CA ILE A 3 16.98 -11.56 0.78
C ILE A 3 17.07 -10.36 -0.16
N ASP A 4 16.65 -10.49 -1.42
CA ASP A 4 16.90 -9.46 -2.45
C ASP A 4 16.14 -8.15 -2.16
N TRP A 5 14.99 -8.23 -1.49
CA TRP A 5 14.13 -7.08 -1.18
C TRP A 5 14.66 -6.17 -0.06
N VAL A 6 15.70 -6.59 0.67
CA VAL A 6 16.19 -5.86 1.86
C VAL A 6 16.90 -4.56 1.51
N GLU A 7 17.41 -4.45 0.28
CA GLU A 7 18.10 -3.25 -0.18
C GLU A 7 17.15 -2.03 -0.18
N GLY A 8 17.59 -0.94 0.46
CA GLY A 8 16.76 0.26 0.65
C GLY A 8 15.63 0.12 1.68
N ARG A 9 15.47 -1.06 2.32
CA ARG A 9 14.43 -1.32 3.33
C ARG A 9 14.98 -1.65 4.71
N VAL A 10 16.09 -2.39 4.79
CA VAL A 10 16.76 -2.75 6.04
C VAL A 10 18.09 -1.97 6.15
N PRO A 11 18.23 -1.04 7.11
CA PRO A 11 19.47 -0.31 7.32
C PRO A 11 20.65 -1.26 7.61
N LYS A 12 21.82 -0.92 7.07
CA LYS A 12 23.07 -1.60 7.42
C LYS A 12 23.62 -1.01 8.73
N ILE A 13 24.15 -1.87 9.58
CA ILE A 13 24.80 -1.45 10.83
C ILE A 13 26.18 -0.90 10.53
N ASP A 14 26.46 0.32 10.99
CA ASP A 14 27.79 0.92 11.02
C ASP A 14 28.38 0.75 12.43
N LEU A 15 29.19 -0.31 12.63
CA LEU A 15 29.76 -0.65 13.93
C LEU A 15 30.70 0.43 14.50
N PRO A 16 31.63 1.02 13.72
CA PRO A 16 32.41 2.17 14.18
C PRO A 16 31.53 3.33 14.67
N ARG A 17 30.50 3.70 13.91
CA ARG A 17 29.56 4.75 14.31
C ARG A 17 28.82 4.40 15.59
N LEU A 18 28.32 3.17 15.71
CA LEU A 18 27.61 2.72 16.90
C LEU A 18 28.49 2.82 18.16
N ARG A 19 29.78 2.48 18.06
CA ARG A 19 30.72 2.65 19.18
C ARG A 19 30.89 4.10 19.61
N LYS A 20 30.89 5.06 18.67
CA LYS A 20 30.94 6.49 18.98
C LYS A 20 29.69 6.99 19.68
N LEU A 21 28.51 6.52 19.26
CA LEU A 21 27.25 6.80 19.95
C LEU A 21 27.25 6.24 21.38
N CYS A 22 27.64 4.98 21.56
CA CYS A 22 27.67 4.34 22.88
C CYS A 22 28.69 4.97 23.84
N SER A 23 29.79 5.53 23.33
CA SER A 23 30.80 6.22 24.13
C SER A 23 30.47 7.69 24.40
N GLY A 24 29.45 8.24 23.73
CA GLY A 24 29.09 9.66 23.81
C GLY A 24 29.99 10.59 22.98
N GLU A 25 30.89 10.05 22.16
CA GLU A 25 31.71 10.82 21.21
C GLU A 25 30.86 11.44 20.09
N LEU A 26 29.72 10.83 19.77
CA LEU A 26 28.71 11.33 18.82
C LEU A 26 27.37 11.43 19.53
N LYS A 27 26.58 12.48 19.25
CA LYS A 27 25.21 12.63 19.73
C LYS A 27 24.20 12.36 18.62
N GLU A 28 23.04 11.82 18.99
CA GLU A 28 21.93 11.49 18.07
C GLU A 28 21.33 12.75 17.41
N GLU A 29 21.45 13.90 18.08
CA GLU A 29 20.99 15.21 17.59
C GLU A 29 21.78 15.73 16.37
N ASP A 30 22.99 15.21 16.14
CA ASP A 30 23.86 15.58 15.03
C ASP A 30 23.47 14.86 13.71
N GLU A 31 22.38 14.10 13.70
CA GLU A 31 21.95 13.27 12.57
C GLU A 31 21.05 14.00 11.55
N SER A 32 21.21 13.64 10.28
CA SER A 32 20.36 14.14 9.19
C SER A 32 18.93 13.60 9.33
N ARG A 33 17.96 14.50 9.50
CA ARG A 33 16.54 14.14 9.47
C ARG A 33 16.13 13.75 8.05
N PHE A 34 15.51 12.58 7.90
CA PHE A 34 14.84 12.22 6.65
C PHE A 34 13.52 12.98 6.57
N CYS A 35 13.33 13.72 5.49
CA CYS A 35 12.10 14.47 5.23
C CYS A 35 11.29 13.81 4.12
N PHE A 36 9.97 13.88 4.24
CA PHE A 36 9.03 13.54 3.19
C PHE A 36 8.07 14.70 2.97
N ARG A 37 7.34 14.69 1.85
CA ARG A 37 6.31 15.69 1.54
C ARG A 37 4.94 15.06 1.72
N TYR A 38 4.03 15.80 2.31
CA TYR A 38 2.62 15.45 2.40
C TYR A 38 1.78 16.61 1.85
N PRO A 39 0.69 16.33 1.10
CA PRO A 39 -0.17 17.36 0.56
C PRO A 39 -0.76 18.28 1.63
N ASN A 40 -0.66 19.60 1.42
CA ASN A 40 -1.35 20.59 2.23
C ASN A 40 -2.70 20.97 1.59
N ASN A 41 -3.64 21.45 2.42
CA ASN A 41 -4.97 21.90 2.00
C ASN A 41 -5.80 20.81 1.29
N CYS A 42 -5.60 19.55 1.64
CA CYS A 42 -6.46 18.44 1.24
C CYS A 42 -6.47 17.33 2.29
N LYS A 43 -7.42 16.40 2.15
CA LYS A 43 -7.66 15.31 3.11
C LYS A 43 -6.82 14.06 2.81
N GLY A 44 -5.53 14.27 2.51
CA GLY A 44 -4.54 13.20 2.32
C GLY A 44 -4.13 12.89 0.88
N MET A 45 -3.36 11.80 0.73
CA MET A 45 -2.63 11.46 -0.50
C MET A 45 -3.52 11.20 -1.73
N GLY A 46 -4.76 10.73 -1.52
CA GLY A 46 -5.69 10.42 -2.62
C GLY A 46 -5.98 11.61 -3.54
N GLU A 47 -5.94 12.84 -3.01
CA GLU A 47 -6.20 14.05 -3.77
C GLU A 47 -5.19 14.27 -4.90
N ILE A 48 -3.93 13.82 -4.76
CA ILE A 48 -2.93 13.89 -5.83
C ILE A 48 -3.46 13.16 -7.07
N TRP A 49 -3.97 11.94 -6.86
CA TRP A 49 -4.48 11.08 -7.92
C TRP A 49 -5.80 11.61 -8.49
N CYS A 50 -6.69 12.12 -7.64
CA CYS A 50 -7.94 12.76 -8.10
C CYS A 50 -7.66 13.99 -8.99
N ARG A 51 -6.71 14.85 -8.60
CA ARG A 51 -6.33 16.02 -9.40
C ARG A 51 -5.62 15.64 -10.69
N LEU A 52 -4.80 14.60 -10.66
CA LEU A 52 -4.16 14.08 -11.87
C LEU A 52 -5.21 13.54 -12.84
N ALA A 53 -6.14 12.71 -12.37
CA ALA A 53 -7.23 12.16 -13.18
C ALA A 53 -8.09 13.27 -13.81
N LYS A 54 -8.42 14.34 -13.06
CA LYS A 54 -9.18 15.50 -13.57
C LYS A 54 -8.50 16.25 -14.72
N LYS A 55 -7.19 16.08 -14.95
CA LYS A 55 -6.50 16.67 -16.10
C LYS A 55 -6.79 15.94 -17.41
N PHE A 56 -7.27 14.71 -17.33
CA PHE A 56 -7.75 13.94 -18.47
C PHE A 56 -9.27 14.08 -18.55
N GLY A 57 -9.83 14.02 -19.75
CA GLY A 57 -11.28 14.08 -19.91
C GLY A 57 -11.96 12.82 -19.38
N THR A 58 -13.27 12.93 -19.15
CA THR A 58 -14.09 11.82 -18.60
C THR A 58 -14.15 10.62 -19.55
N GLU A 59 -13.88 10.81 -20.83
CA GLU A 59 -13.78 9.77 -21.85
C GLU A 59 -12.64 8.78 -21.62
N VAL A 60 -11.66 9.13 -20.77
CA VAL A 60 -10.53 8.24 -20.44
C VAL A 60 -10.87 7.30 -19.29
N PHE A 61 -11.82 7.67 -18.43
CA PHE A 61 -12.13 6.94 -17.20
C PHE A 61 -13.56 6.42 -17.18
N GLU A 62 -13.70 5.11 -17.23
CA GLU A 62 -14.95 4.41 -16.90
C GLU A 62 -14.87 3.91 -15.44
N LEU A 63 -15.55 4.62 -14.54
CA LEU A 63 -15.63 4.28 -13.12
C LEU A 63 -16.87 3.43 -12.82
N ASN A 64 -16.93 2.86 -11.62
CA ASN A 64 -18.01 1.93 -11.20
C ASN A 64 -18.13 0.73 -12.14
N CYS A 65 -17.01 0.25 -12.68
CA CYS A 65 -16.96 -0.89 -13.57
C CYS A 65 -16.10 -1.98 -12.95
N GLU A 66 -16.62 -3.20 -12.90
CA GLU A 66 -15.90 -4.38 -12.44
C GLU A 66 -15.58 -5.29 -13.63
N VAL A 67 -14.30 -5.56 -13.87
CA VAL A 67 -13.90 -6.52 -14.90
C VAL A 67 -14.24 -7.93 -14.44
N VAL A 68 -15.07 -8.63 -15.21
CA VAL A 68 -15.54 -9.98 -14.89
C VAL A 68 -14.89 -11.06 -15.76
N GLN A 69 -14.33 -10.68 -16.93
CA GLN A 69 -13.63 -11.63 -17.80
C GLN A 69 -12.61 -10.92 -18.70
N VAL A 70 -11.49 -11.59 -18.96
CA VAL A 70 -10.48 -11.20 -19.95
C VAL A 70 -10.27 -12.37 -20.92
N ALA A 71 -10.95 -12.34 -22.06
CA ALA A 71 -10.81 -13.34 -23.11
C ALA A 71 -9.55 -13.05 -23.95
N VAL A 72 -8.40 -13.50 -23.45
CA VAL A 72 -7.08 -13.15 -24.01
C VAL A 72 -6.90 -13.58 -25.47
N GLY A 73 -7.35 -14.79 -25.83
CA GLY A 73 -7.27 -15.29 -27.21
C GLY A 73 -8.11 -14.49 -28.22
N GLU A 74 -9.20 -13.88 -27.77
CA GLU A 74 -10.06 -13.01 -28.59
C GLU A 74 -9.70 -11.53 -28.48
N LYS A 75 -8.77 -11.19 -27.57
CA LYS A 75 -8.46 -9.84 -27.14
C LYS A 75 -9.70 -9.01 -26.76
N LYS A 76 -10.57 -9.62 -25.96
CA LYS A 76 -11.77 -8.96 -25.42
C LYS A 76 -11.72 -8.87 -23.90
N LEU A 77 -12.28 -7.80 -23.37
CA LEU A 77 -12.49 -7.57 -21.95
C LEU A 77 -13.97 -7.35 -21.71
N THR A 78 -14.53 -8.07 -20.75
CA THR A 78 -15.92 -7.94 -20.32
C THR A 78 -15.95 -7.35 -18.93
N TYR A 79 -16.75 -6.30 -18.74
CA TYR A 79 -16.95 -5.67 -17.45
C TYR A 79 -18.43 -5.47 -17.17
N LYS A 80 -18.76 -5.37 -15.88
CA LYS A 80 -20.09 -5.08 -15.36
C LYS A 80 -20.12 -3.64 -14.83
N ASN A 81 -21.10 -2.86 -15.24
CA ASN A 81 -21.37 -1.56 -14.67
C ASN A 81 -22.16 -1.75 -13.36
N LEU A 82 -21.60 -1.22 -12.27
CA LEU A 82 -22.12 -1.41 -10.91
C LEU A 82 -23.29 -0.46 -10.58
N LEU A 83 -23.56 0.53 -11.43
CA LEU A 83 -24.67 1.48 -11.23
C LEU A 83 -26.00 0.96 -11.78
N ASP A 84 -25.96 0.26 -12.92
CA ASP A 84 -27.15 -0.21 -13.64
C ASP A 84 -27.17 -1.73 -13.88
N ASP A 85 -26.17 -2.45 -13.38
CA ASP A 85 -26.00 -3.90 -13.48
C ASP A 85 -25.78 -4.43 -14.92
N THR A 86 -25.53 -3.54 -15.89
CA THR A 86 -25.33 -3.93 -17.30
C THR A 86 -23.94 -4.52 -17.54
N THR A 87 -23.81 -5.35 -18.58
CA THR A 87 -22.55 -5.98 -18.98
C THR A 87 -22.12 -5.50 -20.35
N HIS A 88 -20.86 -5.08 -20.45
CA HIS A 88 -20.26 -4.58 -21.68
C HIS A 88 -19.05 -5.42 -22.06
N THR A 89 -18.76 -5.49 -23.35
CA THR A 89 -17.55 -6.13 -23.87
C THR A 89 -16.87 -5.23 -24.86
N ILE A 90 -15.57 -5.00 -24.64
CA ILE A 90 -14.71 -4.17 -25.48
C ILE A 90 -13.56 -5.01 -26.03
N SER A 91 -13.04 -4.61 -27.19
CA SER A 91 -11.83 -5.21 -27.78
C SER A 91 -10.61 -4.36 -27.43
N TYR A 92 -9.45 -4.99 -27.34
CA TYR A 92 -8.17 -4.29 -27.10
C TYR A 92 -7.08 -4.79 -28.04
N ASP A 93 -6.10 -3.95 -28.34
CA ASP A 93 -4.88 -4.39 -29.03
C ASP A 93 -3.82 -4.88 -28.04
N ARG A 94 -3.72 -4.15 -26.93
CA ARG A 94 -2.82 -4.34 -25.80
C ARG A 94 -3.58 -4.04 -24.50
N LEU A 95 -3.32 -4.83 -23.45
CA LEU A 95 -3.96 -4.66 -22.14
C LEU A 95 -2.91 -4.41 -21.07
N LEU A 96 -2.97 -3.25 -20.40
CA LEU A 96 -2.28 -3.01 -19.15
C LEU A 96 -3.23 -3.35 -17.99
N SER A 97 -2.83 -4.28 -17.15
CA SER A 97 -3.57 -4.70 -15.96
C SER A 97 -2.79 -4.35 -14.69
N THR A 98 -3.44 -3.65 -13.76
CA THR A 98 -2.87 -3.27 -12.46
C THR A 98 -3.54 -3.98 -11.27
N ILE A 99 -4.50 -4.87 -11.53
CA ILE A 99 -5.08 -5.73 -10.50
C ILE A 99 -4.06 -6.79 -10.06
N PRO A 100 -4.28 -7.49 -8.93
CA PRO A 100 -3.44 -8.61 -8.54
C PRO A 100 -3.34 -9.65 -9.66
N ILE A 101 -2.13 -10.10 -9.98
CA ILE A 101 -1.91 -11.06 -11.07
C ILE A 101 -2.62 -12.40 -10.81
N THR A 102 -2.85 -12.74 -9.54
CA THR A 102 -3.68 -13.88 -9.11
C THR A 102 -5.13 -13.74 -9.54
N GLU A 103 -5.72 -12.56 -9.42
CA GLU A 103 -7.08 -12.28 -9.87
C GLU A 103 -7.13 -12.17 -11.40
N LEU A 104 -6.15 -11.53 -12.02
CA LEU A 104 -6.02 -11.51 -13.48
C LEU A 104 -6.00 -12.93 -14.05
N ASN A 105 -5.29 -13.87 -13.41
CA ASN A 105 -5.24 -15.26 -13.86
C ASN A 105 -6.63 -15.93 -13.81
N LYS A 106 -7.42 -15.68 -12.77
CA LYS A 106 -8.80 -16.20 -12.69
C LYS A 106 -9.68 -15.60 -13.78
N LEU A 107 -9.64 -14.28 -13.96
CA LEU A 107 -10.42 -13.55 -14.97
C LEU A 107 -10.04 -13.94 -16.40
N SER A 108 -8.81 -14.42 -16.61
CA SER A 108 -8.30 -14.86 -17.91
C SER A 108 -8.38 -16.37 -18.12
N ASN A 109 -9.22 -17.08 -17.36
CA ASN A 109 -9.42 -18.53 -17.47
C ASN A 109 -8.10 -19.33 -17.33
N HIS A 110 -7.29 -18.94 -16.36
CA HIS A 110 -6.07 -19.63 -15.96
C HIS A 110 -5.01 -19.80 -17.06
N ILE A 111 -4.85 -18.80 -17.94
CA ILE A 111 -3.87 -18.86 -19.05
C ILE A 111 -2.41 -18.90 -18.58
N ILE A 112 -2.13 -18.46 -17.34
CA ILE A 112 -0.82 -18.61 -16.72
C ILE A 112 -0.85 -19.75 -15.70
N PRO A 113 0.28 -20.44 -15.48
CA PRO A 113 0.37 -21.54 -14.50
C PRO A 113 -0.11 -21.12 -13.11
N SER A 114 -0.45 -22.12 -12.28
CA SER A 114 -0.77 -21.88 -10.88
C SER A 114 0.35 -21.10 -10.19
N LEU A 115 -0.05 -20.06 -9.46
CA LEU A 115 0.82 -19.10 -8.79
C LEU A 115 0.96 -19.50 -7.33
N SER A 116 2.19 -19.72 -6.85
CA SER A 116 2.48 -19.95 -5.43
C SER A 116 2.96 -18.65 -4.78
N LEU A 117 2.15 -17.61 -4.95
CA LEU A 117 2.43 -16.28 -4.43
C LEU A 117 1.79 -16.11 -3.05
N SER A 118 2.54 -15.55 -2.11
CA SER A 118 2.03 -15.21 -0.78
C SER A 118 1.79 -13.70 -0.68
N HIS A 119 0.70 -13.32 -0.03
CA HIS A 119 0.41 -11.96 0.37
C HIS A 119 -0.11 -11.93 1.81
N SER A 120 -0.02 -10.78 2.45
CA SER A 120 -0.80 -10.50 3.66
C SER A 120 -1.96 -9.56 3.31
N LYS A 121 -3.03 -9.63 4.10
CA LYS A 121 -3.98 -8.52 4.19
C LYS A 121 -3.51 -7.53 5.26
N VAL A 122 -4.01 -6.31 5.17
CA VAL A 122 -3.76 -5.27 6.16
C VAL A 122 -5.11 -4.79 6.69
N ILE A 123 -5.22 -4.73 8.02
CA ILE A 123 -6.33 -4.06 8.68
C ILE A 123 -5.85 -2.68 9.07
N LEU A 124 -6.68 -1.68 8.82
CA LEU A 124 -6.48 -0.31 9.20
C LEU A 124 -7.49 0.04 10.28
N VAL A 125 -7.01 0.55 11.40
CA VAL A 125 -7.85 1.11 12.46
C VAL A 125 -7.45 2.57 12.67
N GLY A 126 -8.33 3.47 12.28
CA GLY A 126 -8.20 4.90 12.58
C GLY A 126 -8.88 5.20 13.92
N VAL A 127 -8.20 5.95 14.78
CA VAL A 127 -8.72 6.40 16.07
C VAL A 127 -8.65 7.93 16.10
N ALA A 128 -9.79 8.58 16.15
CA ALA A 128 -9.90 10.02 16.34
C ALA A 128 -9.99 10.31 17.85
N LEU A 129 -9.22 11.30 18.30
CA LEU A 129 -8.99 11.57 19.71
C LEU A 129 -9.25 13.04 20.02
N HIS A 130 -9.83 13.32 21.18
CA HIS A 130 -9.91 14.66 21.74
C HIS A 130 -8.52 15.13 22.20
N LEU A 131 -8.25 16.42 22.03
CA LEU A 131 -7.10 17.07 22.67
C LEU A 131 -7.26 17.09 24.21
N PRO A 132 -6.15 17.14 24.97
CA PRO A 132 -4.77 17.36 24.52
C PRO A 132 -4.13 16.12 23.88
N GLN A 133 -3.24 16.35 22.92
CA GLN A 133 -2.29 15.34 22.45
C GLN A 133 -1.11 15.30 23.44
N ASN A 134 -0.69 14.11 23.85
CA ASN A 134 0.42 13.97 24.78
C ASN A 134 1.78 14.26 24.10
N GLN A 135 2.81 14.47 24.92
CA GLN A 135 4.14 14.85 24.43
C GLN A 135 4.74 13.81 23.49
N LEU A 136 4.54 12.52 23.78
CA LEU A 136 5.08 11.43 22.97
C LEU A 136 4.47 11.43 21.55
N ALA A 137 3.15 11.47 21.46
CA ALA A 137 2.43 11.48 20.19
C ALA A 137 2.75 12.73 19.34
N SER A 138 3.02 13.88 19.96
CA SER A 138 3.35 15.12 19.25
C SER A 138 4.71 15.09 18.51
N GLN A 139 5.60 14.16 18.86
CA GLN A 139 6.96 14.09 18.31
C GLN A 139 7.08 13.13 17.12
N PHE A 140 6.11 12.24 16.92
CA PHE A 140 6.23 11.17 15.94
C PHE A 140 5.43 11.44 14.67
N SER A 141 6.01 11.05 13.54
CA SER A 141 5.26 10.86 12.29
C SER A 141 4.60 9.48 12.31
N TRP A 142 5.40 8.43 12.50
CA TRP A 142 4.96 7.05 12.71
C TRP A 142 5.92 6.34 13.67
N ALA A 143 5.47 5.23 14.26
CA ALA A 143 6.25 4.38 15.15
C ALA A 143 6.08 2.91 14.81
N TYR A 144 7.10 2.09 15.12
CA TYR A 144 7.10 0.65 14.91
C TYR A 144 7.05 -0.10 16.23
N TYR A 145 6.32 -1.21 16.24
CA TYR A 145 6.05 -1.99 17.45
C TYR A 145 6.45 -3.44 17.18
N PRO A 146 7.65 -3.87 17.64
CA PRO A 146 8.14 -5.22 17.40
C PRO A 146 7.60 -6.25 18.40
N ARG A 147 6.96 -5.78 19.49
CA ARG A 147 6.48 -6.63 20.57
C ARG A 147 5.25 -7.44 20.12
N PRO A 148 5.24 -8.76 20.31
CA PRO A 148 4.13 -9.61 19.88
C PRO A 148 2.82 -9.33 20.64
N GLU A 149 2.89 -8.69 21.80
CA GLU A 149 1.74 -8.28 22.59
C GLU A 149 0.99 -7.09 21.98
N THR A 150 1.64 -6.29 21.12
CA THR A 150 1.01 -5.16 20.42
C THR A 150 0.39 -5.65 19.11
N VAL A 151 -0.92 -5.48 18.95
CA VAL A 151 -1.65 -6.01 17.79
C VAL A 151 -1.26 -5.35 16.46
N PHE A 152 -0.86 -4.07 16.49
CA PHE A 152 -0.39 -3.34 15.31
C PHE A 152 1.14 -3.32 15.24
N TYR A 153 1.67 -3.44 14.02
CA TYR A 153 3.12 -3.35 13.80
C TYR A 153 3.58 -1.90 13.57
N ARG A 154 2.64 -1.02 13.18
CA ARG A 154 2.89 0.40 12.92
C ARG A 154 1.69 1.25 13.34
N SER A 155 1.99 2.40 13.94
CA SER A 155 1.04 3.49 14.13
C SER A 155 1.55 4.73 13.41
N THR A 156 0.64 5.55 12.89
CA THR A 156 0.94 6.83 12.26
C THR A 156 0.09 7.89 12.92
N VAL A 157 0.70 8.93 13.49
CA VAL A 157 -0.03 10.07 14.05
C VAL A 157 -0.39 10.99 12.89
N ILE A 158 -1.40 10.58 12.12
CA ILE A 158 -1.67 11.13 10.80
C ILE A 158 -2.06 12.62 10.86
N SER A 159 -2.61 13.08 11.98
CA SER A 159 -2.86 14.50 12.23
C SER A 159 -1.59 15.36 12.28
N ASN A 160 -0.41 14.77 12.56
CA ASN A 160 0.85 15.50 12.58
C ASN A 160 1.36 15.81 11.16
N PHE A 161 0.78 15.21 10.11
CA PHE A 161 1.23 15.44 8.73
C PHE A 161 0.68 16.74 8.14
N SER A 162 -0.50 17.17 8.61
CA SER A 162 -1.18 18.39 8.16
C SER A 162 -2.36 18.69 9.08
N ASP A 163 -2.58 19.97 9.38
CA ASP A 163 -3.72 20.49 10.14
C ASP A 163 -5.08 20.07 9.56
N ASN A 164 -5.14 19.79 8.26
CA ASN A 164 -6.36 19.42 7.55
C ASN A 164 -6.71 17.93 7.65
N MET A 165 -5.93 17.14 8.39
CA MET A 165 -6.18 15.72 8.60
C MET A 165 -7.26 15.44 9.65
N THR A 166 -7.70 16.46 10.39
CA THR A 166 -8.89 16.40 11.23
C THR A 166 -9.89 17.49 10.83
N PRO A 167 -11.19 17.35 11.14
CA PRO A 167 -12.18 18.39 10.85
C PRO A 167 -11.96 19.70 11.60
N ASP A 168 -11.36 19.63 12.80
CA ASP A 168 -11.06 20.75 13.68
C ASP A 168 -9.79 20.42 14.50
N ASN A 169 -8.63 20.88 14.02
CA ASN A 169 -7.33 20.62 14.65
C ASN A 169 -7.16 21.31 16.01
N SER A 170 -8.07 22.23 16.38
CA SER A 170 -8.11 22.85 17.71
C SER A 170 -8.80 21.97 18.77
N LYS A 171 -9.43 20.87 18.34
CA LYS A 171 -10.15 19.93 19.22
C LYS A 171 -9.72 18.49 19.07
N TYR A 172 -9.22 18.10 17.89
CA TYR A 172 -9.00 16.70 17.55
C TYR A 172 -7.64 16.43 16.93
N TRP A 173 -7.13 15.25 17.23
CA TRP A 173 -5.97 14.63 16.59
C TRP A 173 -6.30 13.17 16.26
N SER A 174 -5.45 12.47 15.49
CA SER A 174 -5.77 11.11 15.06
C SER A 174 -4.55 10.22 14.84
N VAL A 175 -4.77 8.93 15.10
CA VAL A 175 -3.79 7.86 14.89
C VAL A 175 -4.36 6.83 13.93
N LEU A 176 -3.55 6.36 12.99
CA LEU A 176 -3.85 5.25 12.11
C LEU A 176 -2.94 4.07 12.45
N CYS A 177 -3.55 2.95 12.86
CA CYS A 177 -2.85 1.72 13.20
C CYS A 177 -2.96 0.71 12.06
N GLU A 178 -1.86 0.01 11.77
CA GLU A 178 -1.77 -1.01 10.73
C GLU A 178 -1.47 -2.38 11.34
N ILE A 179 -2.29 -3.36 10.95
CA ILE A 179 -2.21 -4.73 11.47
C ILE A 179 -2.05 -5.69 10.29
N GLY A 180 -0.98 -6.48 10.31
CA GLY A 180 -0.73 -7.53 9.32
C GLY A 180 -1.46 -8.82 9.70
N ARG A 181 -2.22 -9.39 8.77
CA ARG A 181 -2.91 -10.67 8.95
C ARG A 181 -2.77 -11.55 7.71
N LYS A 182 -2.95 -12.85 7.91
CA LYS A 182 -3.04 -13.78 6.77
C LYS A 182 -4.35 -13.51 6.02
N PRO A 183 -4.39 -13.74 4.70
CA PRO A 183 -5.59 -13.53 3.91
C PRO A 183 -6.84 -14.22 4.50
N GLU A 184 -6.66 -15.46 4.98
CA GLU A 184 -7.68 -16.35 5.52
C GLU A 184 -8.14 -16.05 6.97
N ASP A 185 -7.44 -15.17 7.71
CA ASP A 185 -7.78 -14.90 9.11
C ASP A 185 -9.18 -14.28 9.22
N ASN A 186 -10.08 -14.79 10.06
CA ASN A 186 -11.36 -14.12 10.32
C ASN A 186 -11.14 -12.95 11.27
N ILE A 187 -11.59 -11.75 10.87
CA ILE A 187 -11.38 -10.52 11.63
C ILE A 187 -12.71 -10.03 12.18
N ASP A 188 -12.79 -9.97 13.50
CA ASP A 188 -13.87 -9.26 14.19
C ASP A 188 -13.48 -7.79 14.38
N GLU A 189 -14.25 -6.89 13.75
CA GLU A 189 -14.00 -5.45 13.79
C GLU A 189 -14.06 -4.88 15.20
N VAL A 190 -15.05 -5.28 16.00
CA VAL A 190 -15.26 -4.73 17.35
C VAL A 190 -14.14 -5.15 18.28
N VAL A 191 -13.74 -6.43 18.22
CA VAL A 191 -12.60 -6.93 18.99
C VAL A 191 -11.31 -6.25 18.56
N MET A 192 -11.06 -6.12 17.25
CA MET A 192 -9.84 -5.48 16.73
C MET A 192 -9.72 -4.01 17.15
N ILE A 193 -10.82 -3.24 17.10
CA ILE A 193 -10.82 -1.83 17.53
C ILE A 193 -10.49 -1.73 19.03
N LYS A 194 -11.09 -2.60 19.86
CA LYS A 194 -10.82 -2.62 21.30
C LYS A 194 -9.37 -2.96 21.61
N ASP A 195 -8.82 -3.98 20.96
CA ASP A 195 -7.43 -4.37 21.12
C ASP A 195 -6.48 -3.24 20.70
N VAL A 196 -6.77 -2.55 19.59
CA VAL A 196 -5.96 -1.41 19.13
C VAL A 196 -5.99 -0.26 20.15
N ILE A 197 -7.15 0.12 20.69
CA ILE A 197 -7.26 1.20 21.67
C ILE A 197 -6.50 0.83 22.95
N ARG A 198 -6.69 -0.39 23.46
CA ARG A 198 -5.95 -0.90 24.63
C ARG A 198 -4.45 -0.80 24.40
N ASP A 199 -3.96 -1.27 23.25
CA ASP A 199 -2.54 -1.31 22.98
C ASP A 199 -1.96 0.08 22.71
N LEU A 200 -2.74 1.01 22.15
CA LEU A 200 -2.37 2.43 22.03
C LEU A 200 -2.14 3.09 23.39
N ILE A 201 -2.94 2.71 24.39
CA ILE A 201 -2.78 3.18 25.78
C ILE A 201 -1.57 2.50 26.44
N GLU A 202 -1.43 1.19 26.28
CA GLU A 202 -0.32 0.41 26.86
C GLU A 202 1.05 0.89 26.36
N VAL A 203 1.15 1.30 25.09
CA VAL A 203 2.39 1.87 24.54
C VAL A 203 2.56 3.37 24.83
N GLY A 204 1.63 3.98 25.57
CA GLY A 204 1.66 5.38 25.98
C GLY A 204 1.41 6.39 24.86
N LEU A 205 0.92 5.95 23.69
CA LEU A 205 0.60 6.87 22.60
C LEU A 205 -0.73 7.60 22.86
N VAL A 206 -1.66 6.98 23.59
CA VAL A 206 -2.94 7.56 24.03
C VAL A 206 -3.02 7.48 25.56
N ASP A 207 -3.55 8.51 26.22
CA ASP A 207 -3.53 8.56 27.69
C ASP A 207 -4.68 7.76 28.32
N SER A 208 -5.87 7.82 27.71
CA SER A 208 -7.06 7.09 28.18
C SER A 208 -8.08 6.82 27.08
N GLU A 209 -8.95 5.84 27.32
CA GLU A 209 -10.08 5.52 26.43
C GLU A 209 -11.09 6.68 26.33
N ASP A 210 -11.22 7.51 27.36
CA ASP A 210 -12.10 8.69 27.37
C ASP A 210 -11.69 9.75 26.33
N GLN A 211 -10.46 9.71 25.83
CA GLN A 211 -10.04 10.59 24.73
C GLN A 211 -10.63 10.16 23.38
N VAL A 212 -11.08 8.90 23.24
CA VAL A 212 -11.56 8.36 21.96
C VAL A 212 -12.88 9.01 21.57
N HIS A 213 -12.85 9.75 20.46
CA HIS A 213 -14.03 10.41 19.89
C HIS A 213 -14.77 9.50 18.92
N SER A 214 -14.03 8.88 18.00
CA SER A 214 -14.58 7.96 17.00
C SER A 214 -13.52 7.04 16.43
N THR A 215 -13.96 5.99 15.78
CA THR A 215 -13.08 4.99 15.15
C THR A 215 -13.50 4.74 13.71
N TRP A 216 -12.54 4.29 12.92
CA TRP A 216 -12.73 3.86 11.54
C TRP A 216 -11.99 2.56 11.32
N PHE A 217 -12.59 1.65 10.57
CA PHE A 217 -12.04 0.32 10.32
C PHE A 217 -12.11 -0.01 8.83
N GLN A 218 -11.05 -0.61 8.32
CA GLN A 218 -11.02 -1.09 6.94
C GLN A 218 -10.10 -2.29 6.80
N ILE A 219 -10.54 -3.26 6.01
CA ILE A 219 -9.70 -4.37 5.56
C ILE A 219 -9.23 -4.10 4.14
N ILE A 220 -7.93 -4.21 3.93
CA ILE A 220 -7.27 -4.22 2.62
C ILE A 220 -6.87 -5.66 2.31
N PRO A 221 -7.61 -6.40 1.46
CA PRO A 221 -7.36 -7.83 1.21
C PRO A 221 -5.96 -8.11 0.68
N TYR A 222 -5.47 -7.22 -0.17
CA TYR A 222 -4.13 -7.25 -0.75
C TYR A 222 -3.28 -6.14 -0.12
N GLY A 223 -2.68 -6.44 1.03
CA GLY A 223 -1.85 -5.53 1.81
C GLY A 223 -0.40 -5.50 1.33
N TYR A 224 0.35 -6.58 1.57
CA TYR A 224 1.75 -6.71 1.14
C TYR A 224 1.97 -7.93 0.24
N PRO A 225 2.58 -7.77 -0.95
CA PRO A 225 3.12 -8.90 -1.69
C PRO A 225 4.34 -9.43 -0.93
N ILE A 226 4.31 -10.69 -0.48
CA ILE A 226 5.40 -11.26 0.31
C ILE A 226 6.53 -11.69 -0.64
N PRO A 227 7.79 -11.26 -0.41
CA PRO A 227 8.93 -11.64 -1.22
C PRO A 227 9.37 -13.09 -0.91
N THR A 228 8.61 -14.07 -1.38
CA THR A 228 8.91 -15.50 -1.20
C THR A 228 10.16 -15.92 -1.99
N ILE A 229 10.76 -17.06 -1.61
CA ILE A 229 12.03 -17.54 -2.21
C ILE A 229 11.89 -17.73 -3.73
N ASN A 230 10.77 -18.26 -4.19
CA ASN A 230 10.54 -18.60 -5.60
C ASN A 230 9.83 -17.50 -6.39
N ARG A 231 9.46 -16.38 -5.76
CA ARG A 231 8.67 -15.29 -6.35
C ARG A 231 9.17 -14.89 -7.73
N LYS A 232 10.46 -14.59 -7.86
CA LYS A 232 11.04 -14.09 -9.12
C LYS A 232 10.84 -15.08 -10.26
N ALA A 233 11.16 -16.35 -10.03
CA ALA A 233 11.04 -17.39 -11.04
C ALA A 233 9.59 -17.64 -11.46
N GLU A 234 8.63 -17.47 -10.54
CA GLU A 234 7.20 -17.55 -10.83
C GLU A 234 6.74 -16.34 -11.67
N MET A 235 7.04 -15.12 -11.22
CA MET A 235 6.67 -13.90 -11.93
C MET A 235 7.28 -13.82 -13.33
N ASP A 236 8.54 -14.23 -13.51
CA ASP A 236 9.20 -14.27 -14.82
C ASP A 236 8.45 -15.16 -15.81
N LYS A 237 7.93 -16.32 -15.36
CA LYS A 237 7.14 -17.22 -16.22
C LYS A 237 5.79 -16.58 -16.58
N CYS A 238 5.14 -15.95 -15.62
CA CYS A 238 3.82 -15.37 -15.79
C CYS A 238 3.85 -14.15 -16.72
N HIS A 239 4.79 -13.23 -16.51
CA HIS A 239 4.99 -12.09 -17.41
C HIS A 239 5.32 -12.56 -18.82
N LYS A 240 6.21 -13.54 -19.00
CA LYS A 240 6.51 -14.09 -20.33
C LYS A 240 5.27 -14.64 -21.05
N THR A 241 4.38 -15.33 -20.34
CA THR A 241 3.16 -15.88 -20.95
C THR A 241 2.15 -14.78 -21.29
N LEU A 242 1.92 -13.84 -20.38
CA LEU A 242 0.99 -12.72 -20.61
C LEU A 242 1.47 -11.80 -21.73
N GLU A 243 2.75 -11.45 -21.75
CA GLU A 243 3.29 -10.48 -22.72
C GLU A 243 3.32 -11.04 -24.15
N LYS A 244 3.46 -12.36 -24.32
CA LYS A 244 3.24 -13.01 -25.64
C LYS A 244 1.85 -12.75 -26.20
N GLN A 245 0.87 -12.51 -25.33
CA GLN A 245 -0.51 -12.20 -25.70
C GLN A 245 -0.83 -10.70 -25.65
N GLN A 246 0.20 -9.84 -25.55
CA GLN A 246 0.04 -8.39 -25.40
C GLN A 246 -0.73 -7.97 -24.14
N VAL A 247 -0.66 -8.80 -23.09
CA VAL A 247 -1.17 -8.47 -21.74
C VAL A 247 0.01 -8.17 -20.83
N TYR A 248 0.00 -7.01 -20.18
CA TYR A 248 1.06 -6.51 -19.33
C TYR A 248 0.53 -6.33 -17.91
N SER A 249 1.02 -7.12 -16.96
CA SER A 249 0.66 -6.98 -15.54
C SER A 249 1.73 -6.16 -14.82
N ARG A 250 1.34 -5.06 -14.18
CA ARG A 250 2.25 -4.11 -13.52
C ARG A 250 1.69 -3.55 -12.21
N GLY A 251 2.56 -2.97 -11.39
CA GLY A 251 2.20 -2.33 -10.12
C GLY A 251 2.36 -3.26 -8.92
N ARG A 252 1.94 -2.81 -7.73
CA ARG A 252 2.21 -3.50 -6.45
C ARG A 252 1.88 -5.00 -6.46
N PHE A 253 0.70 -5.37 -6.93
CA PHE A 253 0.26 -6.77 -7.02
C PHE A 253 0.19 -7.32 -8.46
N GLY A 254 0.36 -6.47 -9.48
CA GLY A 254 0.55 -6.95 -10.85
C GLY A 254 1.95 -7.52 -11.05
N SER A 255 2.97 -6.77 -10.65
CA SER A 255 4.38 -7.21 -10.67
C SER A 255 4.77 -8.06 -9.44
N TRP A 256 3.99 -7.99 -8.37
CA TRP A 256 4.27 -8.66 -7.08
C TRP A 256 5.66 -8.33 -6.53
N HIS A 257 6.16 -7.10 -6.74
CA HIS A 257 7.52 -6.69 -6.39
C HIS A 257 7.52 -5.69 -5.24
N TYR A 258 7.69 -6.18 -4.00
CA TYR A 258 7.54 -5.37 -2.80
C TYR A 258 8.52 -4.19 -2.76
N GLU A 259 9.78 -4.46 -3.08
CA GLU A 259 10.89 -3.50 -3.06
C GLU A 259 10.60 -2.29 -3.96
N THR A 260 9.91 -2.48 -5.10
CA THR A 260 9.47 -1.42 -6.03
C THR A 260 7.95 -1.25 -6.07
N SER A 261 7.28 -1.19 -4.91
CA SER A 261 5.82 -1.11 -4.82
C SER A 261 5.26 0.13 -4.13
N ASN A 262 6.10 1.16 -3.92
CA ASN A 262 5.61 2.44 -3.43
C ASN A 262 4.85 3.19 -4.54
N GLN A 263 4.22 4.31 -4.18
CA GLN A 263 3.41 5.11 -5.10
C GLN A 263 4.20 5.61 -6.32
N ASP A 264 5.40 6.12 -6.10
CA ASP A 264 6.33 6.56 -7.15
C ASP A 264 6.73 5.40 -8.08
N ASN A 265 7.06 4.24 -7.51
CA ASN A 265 7.42 3.06 -8.31
C ASN A 265 6.23 2.59 -9.17
N CYS A 266 5.04 2.50 -8.59
CA CYS A 266 3.84 2.05 -9.30
C CYS A 266 3.37 3.05 -10.36
N PHE A 267 3.59 4.35 -10.15
CA PHE A 267 3.34 5.34 -11.17
C PHE A 267 4.34 5.20 -12.32
N GLU A 268 5.61 5.08 -11.97
CA GLU A 268 6.70 5.07 -12.94
C GLU A 268 6.73 3.82 -13.80
N ILE A 269 6.41 2.65 -13.24
CA ILE A 269 6.37 1.40 -14.00
C ILE A 269 5.35 1.44 -15.15
N GLY A 270 4.23 2.17 -14.98
CA GLY A 270 3.27 2.42 -16.04
C GLY A 270 3.89 3.26 -17.17
N ARG A 271 4.59 4.35 -16.82
CA ARG A 271 5.31 5.19 -17.78
C ARG A 271 6.41 4.41 -18.52
N CYS A 272 7.19 3.62 -17.80
CA CYS A 272 8.26 2.79 -18.37
C CYS A 272 7.71 1.78 -19.38
N LEU A 273 6.60 1.11 -19.09
CA LEU A 273 5.95 0.21 -20.03
C LEU A 273 5.56 0.93 -21.32
N ILE A 274 4.95 2.12 -21.23
CA ILE A 274 4.58 2.90 -22.42
C ILE A 274 5.82 3.29 -23.22
N ASN A 275 6.91 3.71 -22.56
CA ASN A 275 8.17 4.00 -23.26
C ASN A 275 8.73 2.76 -23.97
N ARG A 276 8.68 1.57 -23.36
CA ARG A 276 9.12 0.33 -24.02
C ARG A 276 8.29 0.04 -25.27
N LEU A 277 6.97 0.23 -25.18
CA LEU A 277 6.04 -0.15 -26.22
C LEU A 277 5.99 0.81 -27.42
N TYR A 278 6.42 2.05 -27.24
CA TYR A 278 6.29 3.11 -28.25
C TYR A 278 7.56 3.90 -28.54
N LEU A 279 8.59 3.82 -27.68
CA LEU A 279 9.84 4.56 -27.82
C LEU A 279 11.08 3.65 -27.79
N ASP A 280 10.89 2.32 -27.73
CA ASP A 280 11.97 1.31 -27.61
C ASP A 280 12.94 1.53 -26.44
N ILE A 281 12.48 2.20 -25.38
CA ILE A 281 13.26 2.39 -24.14
C ILE A 281 12.98 1.24 -23.18
N ALA A 282 14.02 0.50 -22.79
CA ALA A 282 13.86 -0.66 -21.90
C ALA A 282 13.20 -0.30 -20.55
N GLU A 283 12.33 -1.20 -20.07
CA GLU A 283 11.81 -1.12 -18.70
C GLU A 283 12.91 -1.46 -17.69
N PRO A 284 13.00 -0.75 -16.55
CA PRO A 284 13.88 -1.15 -15.46
C PRO A 284 13.44 -2.51 -14.87
N PRO A 285 14.34 -3.25 -14.21
CA PRO A 285 13.98 -4.51 -13.56
C PRO A 285 12.88 -4.31 -12.50
N PHE A 286 11.88 -5.19 -12.53
CA PHE A 286 10.84 -5.31 -11.51
C PHE A 286 10.41 -6.78 -11.35
#